data_AF-A0A923TR41-F1
#
_entry.id   AF-A0A923TR41-F1
#
_cell.length_a   1.000
_cell.length_b   1.000
_cell.length_c   1.000
_cell.angle_alpha   90.00
_cell.angle_beta   90.00
_cell.angle_gamma   90.00
#
_symmetry.space_group_name_H-M   'P 1'
#
loop_
_entity.id
_entity.type
_entity.pdbx_description
1 polymer ?
#
loop_
_entity_poly.entity_id
_entity_poly.type
_entity_poly.pdbx_seq_one_letter_code
_entity_poly.pdbx_strand_id
1 'polypeptide(L)'
;LVDPRFYHLDTCFCLLSGGEAIYHPAAFSDHGRADIRARVPAGLLIEAPLDDAEHLGVNSVCLGRDVVMCHCSAALRAELEGRGYRVHVVPLGSFNRSGGAAYCLTLRLDNVSAAGSPVDA
;
A
#
# COMPACT_ATOMS: atom_id res chain seq x y z
N LEU A 1 -8.74 4.30 -12.88
CA LEU A 1 -7.27 4.35 -13.05
C LEU A 1 -6.99 4.87 -14.45
N VAL A 2 -5.92 5.64 -14.63
CA VAL A 2 -5.61 6.33 -15.91
C VAL A 2 -4.29 5.88 -16.54
N ASP A 3 -3.46 5.17 -15.78
CA ASP A 3 -2.18 4.65 -16.25
C ASP A 3 -2.28 3.13 -16.39
N PRO A 4 -2.03 2.57 -17.59
CA PRO A 4 -2.18 1.14 -17.86
C PRO A 4 -1.20 0.25 -17.10
N ARG A 5 -0.11 0.81 -16.54
CA ARG A 5 0.82 0.06 -15.67
C ARG A 5 0.14 -0.35 -14.35
N PHE A 6 -0.82 0.43 -13.90
CA PHE A 6 -1.60 0.20 -12.68
C PHE A 6 -3.01 -0.27 -13.03
N TYR A 7 -3.10 -1.49 -13.57
CA TYR A 7 -4.35 -2.02 -14.15
C TYR A 7 -5.31 -2.59 -13.10
N HIS A 8 -4.80 -2.99 -11.92
CA HIS A 8 -5.61 -3.31 -10.75
C HIS A 8 -5.41 -2.29 -9.64
N LEU A 9 -6.45 -2.04 -8.83
CA LEU A 9 -6.40 -1.07 -7.75
C LEU A 9 -5.28 -1.36 -6.74
N ASP A 10 -5.08 -2.63 -6.41
CA ASP A 10 -4.05 -3.10 -5.48
C ASP A 10 -2.61 -2.83 -5.96
N THR A 11 -2.38 -2.54 -7.23
CA THR A 11 -1.04 -2.17 -7.74
C THR A 11 -0.64 -0.74 -7.39
N CYS A 12 -1.61 0.10 -6.99
CA CYS A 12 -1.40 1.52 -6.73
C CYS A 12 -2.14 2.05 -5.49
N PHE A 13 -2.78 1.18 -4.71
CA PHE A 13 -3.50 1.51 -3.49
C PHE A 13 -3.48 0.34 -2.49
N CYS A 14 -3.08 0.61 -1.25
CA CYS A 14 -3.02 -0.37 -0.17
C CYS A 14 -3.55 0.25 1.13
N LEU A 15 -4.55 -0.39 1.74
CA LEU A 15 -5.06 -0.02 3.06
C LEU A 15 -4.20 -0.65 4.15
N LEU A 16 -3.88 0.15 5.17
CA LEU A 16 -3.18 -0.29 6.36
C LEU A 16 -4.14 -0.43 7.54
N SER A 17 -3.78 -1.27 8.51
CA SER A 17 -4.68 -1.61 9.63
C SER A 17 -4.97 -0.43 10.57
N GLY A 18 -4.13 0.61 10.57
CA GLY A 18 -4.35 1.86 11.31
C GLY A 18 -5.30 2.85 10.63
N GLY A 19 -5.83 2.50 9.45
CA GLY A 19 -6.71 3.36 8.66
C GLY A 19 -5.99 4.24 7.64
N GLU A 20 -4.65 4.23 7.62
CA GLU A 20 -3.87 4.84 6.55
C GLU A 20 -4.03 4.11 5.21
N ALA A 21 -3.77 4.85 4.13
CA ALA A 21 -3.68 4.26 2.79
C ALA A 21 -2.38 4.71 2.12
N ILE A 22 -1.59 3.74 1.66
CA ILE A 22 -0.50 3.97 0.73
C ILE A 22 -1.12 4.04 -0.67
N TYR A 23 -0.83 5.09 -1.44
CA TYR A 23 -1.32 5.18 -2.82
C TYR A 23 -0.38 5.95 -3.74
N HIS A 24 -0.42 5.65 -5.04
CA HIS A 24 0.31 6.40 -6.05
C HIS A 24 -0.64 7.35 -6.81
N PRO A 25 -0.62 8.68 -6.56
CA PRO A 25 -1.63 9.60 -7.06
C PRO A 25 -1.77 9.63 -8.58
N ALA A 26 -0.65 9.50 -9.30
CA ALA A 26 -0.64 9.58 -10.77
C ALA A 26 -1.36 8.40 -11.45
N ALA A 27 -1.63 7.30 -10.74
CA ALA A 27 -2.44 6.19 -11.25
C ALA A 27 -3.95 6.51 -11.35
N PHE A 28 -4.41 7.57 -10.67
CA PHE A 28 -5.82 7.94 -10.55
C PHE A 28 -6.16 9.16 -11.41
N SER A 29 -7.40 9.20 -11.92
CA SER A 29 -7.96 10.42 -12.52
C SER A 29 -8.18 11.50 -11.46
N ASP A 30 -8.41 12.73 -11.89
CA ASP A 30 -8.75 13.86 -11.00
C ASP A 30 -9.97 13.52 -10.12
N HIS A 31 -11.00 12.92 -10.74
CA HIS A 31 -12.18 12.44 -10.03
C HIS A 31 -11.84 11.35 -9.00
N GLY A 32 -11.02 10.36 -9.38
CA GLY A 32 -10.59 9.30 -8.46
C GLY A 32 -9.77 9.83 -7.28
N ARG A 33 -8.89 10.81 -7.52
CA ARG A 33 -8.13 11.47 -6.43
C ARG A 33 -9.06 12.27 -5.51
N ALA A 34 -10.07 12.94 -6.05
CA ALA A 34 -11.08 13.64 -5.25
C ALA A 34 -11.88 12.66 -4.38
N ASP A 35 -12.27 11.52 -4.94
CA ASP A 35 -13.00 10.47 -4.23
C ASP A 35 -12.20 9.87 -3.07
N ILE A 36 -10.90 9.64 -3.26
CA ILE A 36 -9.98 9.17 -2.22
C ILE A 36 -9.89 10.21 -1.10
N ARG A 37 -9.63 11.49 -1.45
CA ARG A 37 -9.50 12.59 -0.48
C ARG A 37 -10.79 12.86 0.30
N ALA A 38 -11.96 12.55 -0.27
CA ALA A 38 -13.23 12.66 0.43
C ALA A 38 -13.44 11.56 1.48
N ARG A 39 -12.73 10.44 1.38
CA ARG A 39 -12.91 9.25 2.24
C ARG A 39 -11.76 9.01 3.21
N VAL A 40 -10.54 9.39 2.83
CA VAL A 40 -9.33 9.21 3.64
C VAL A 40 -8.80 10.59 4.03
N PRO A 41 -8.73 10.92 5.33
CA PRO A 41 -8.14 12.16 5.82
C PRO A 41 -6.71 12.35 5.30
N ALA A 42 -6.33 13.60 4.99
CA ALA A 42 -5.02 13.90 4.41
C ALA A 42 -3.84 13.38 5.24
N GLY A 43 -3.92 13.40 6.57
CA GLY A 43 -2.88 12.88 7.46
C GLY A 43 -2.74 11.35 7.46
N LEU A 44 -3.71 10.64 6.89
CA LEU A 44 -3.75 9.18 6.74
C LEU A 44 -3.42 8.74 5.30
N LEU A 45 -3.22 9.67 4.37
CA LEU A 45 -2.79 9.37 3.01
C LEU A 45 -1.26 9.41 2.92
N ILE A 46 -0.67 8.28 2.53
CA ILE A 46 0.76 8.13 2.30
C ILE A 46 0.98 8.05 0.79
N GLU A 47 1.58 9.08 0.20
CA GLU A 47 1.89 9.09 -1.23
C GLU A 47 3.14 8.24 -1.49
N ALA A 48 2.96 7.15 -2.23
CA ALA A 48 4.04 6.29 -2.66
C ALA A 48 4.89 6.99 -3.73
N PRO A 49 6.21 7.09 -3.52
CA PRO A 49 7.15 7.52 -4.55
C PRO A 49 7.00 6.70 -5.83
N LEU A 50 7.38 7.28 -6.98
CA LEU A 50 7.32 6.59 -8.27
C LEU A 50 8.12 5.28 -8.25
N ASP A 51 9.29 5.28 -7.61
CA ASP A 51 10.14 4.09 -7.45
C ASP A 51 9.38 2.94 -6.77
N ASP A 52 8.64 3.22 -5.70
CA ASP A 52 7.84 2.20 -5.01
C ASP A 52 6.68 1.70 -5.87
N ALA A 53 6.02 2.60 -6.60
CA ALA A 53 4.90 2.25 -7.45
C ALA A 53 5.34 1.36 -8.64
N GLU A 54 6.41 1.74 -9.34
CA GLU A 54 6.91 1.01 -10.52
C GLU A 54 7.49 -0.37 -10.17
N HIS A 55 7.98 -0.57 -8.95
CA HIS A 55 8.47 -1.86 -8.47
C HIS A 55 7.41 -2.70 -7.73
N LEU A 56 6.12 -2.32 -7.85
CA LEU A 56 4.97 -2.96 -7.19
C LEU A 56 5.03 -2.97 -5.66
N GLY A 57 5.80 -2.05 -5.06
CA GLY A 57 5.87 -1.87 -3.61
C GLY A 57 4.51 -1.52 -2.98
N VAL A 58 3.60 -0.87 -3.72
CA VAL A 58 2.24 -0.61 -3.22
C VAL A 58 1.38 -1.88 -3.18
N ASN A 59 1.70 -2.91 -3.97
CA ASN A 59 0.99 -4.20 -3.98
C ASN A 59 1.36 -5.07 -2.77
N SER A 60 0.94 -4.58 -1.61
CA SER A 60 1.40 -5.02 -0.30
C SER A 60 0.26 -5.52 0.57
N VAL A 61 0.61 -6.39 1.53
CA VAL A 61 -0.32 -6.97 2.49
C VAL A 61 -0.04 -6.39 3.87
N CYS A 62 -1.06 -5.84 4.51
CA CYS A 62 -0.98 -5.37 5.89
C CYS A 62 -1.74 -6.30 6.84
N LEU A 63 -1.05 -6.77 7.89
CA LEU A 63 -1.60 -7.61 8.96
C LEU A 63 -1.27 -6.94 10.31
N GLY A 64 -2.22 -6.19 10.85
CA GLY A 64 -1.97 -5.38 12.03
C GLY A 64 -0.88 -4.34 11.76
N ARG A 65 0.27 -4.45 12.44
CA ARG A 65 1.43 -3.58 12.23
C ARG A 65 2.48 -4.16 11.29
N ASP A 66 2.32 -5.40 10.83
CA ASP A 66 3.21 -5.99 9.83
C ASP A 66 2.77 -5.57 8.42
N VAL A 67 3.72 -5.09 7.61
CA VAL A 67 3.49 -4.78 6.19
C VAL A 67 4.47 -5.60 5.36
N VAL A 68 3.94 -6.50 4.53
CA VAL A 68 4.72 -7.34 3.63
C VAL A 68 4.71 -6.73 2.23
N MET A 69 5.90 -6.40 1.73
CA MET A 69 6.11 -5.68 0.47
C MET A 69 7.14 -6.41 -0.39
N CYS A 70 7.07 -6.30 -1.73
CA CYS A 70 8.14 -6.81 -2.60
C CYS A 70 9.30 -5.82 -2.78
N HIS A 71 9.01 -4.53 -2.61
CA HIS A 71 9.94 -3.42 -2.71
C HIS A 71 9.50 -2.33 -1.72
N CYS A 72 10.45 -1.63 -1.13
CA CYS A 72 10.19 -0.49 -0.28
C CYS A 72 11.41 0.42 -0.29
N SER A 73 11.27 1.62 -0.85
CA SER A 73 12.31 2.64 -0.81
C SER A 73 12.59 3.07 0.63
N ALA A 74 13.77 3.65 0.86
CA ALA A 74 14.13 4.14 2.19
C ALA A 74 13.14 5.20 2.71
N ALA A 75 12.59 6.04 1.82
CA ALA A 75 11.63 7.07 2.18
C ALA A 75 10.30 6.46 2.62
N LEU A 76 9.75 5.52 1.84
CA LEU A 76 8.50 4.85 2.21
C LEU A 76 8.66 4.01 3.47
N ARG A 77 9.81 3.32 3.63
CA ARG A 77 10.13 2.58 4.85
C ARG A 77 10.12 3.49 6.07
N ALA A 78 10.83 4.61 6.02
CA ALA A 78 10.91 5.55 7.14
C ALA A 78 9.53 6.11 7.52
N GLU A 79 8.69 6.42 6.53
CA GLU A 79 7.31 6.88 6.76
C GLU A 79 6.45 5.81 7.46
N LEU A 80 6.54 4.55 7.01
CA LEU A 80 5.80 3.43 7.61
C LEU A 80 6.29 3.12 9.02
N GLU A 81 7.60 3.03 9.22
CA GLU A 81 8.21 2.75 10.51
C GLU A 81 7.96 3.90 11.51
N GLY A 82 7.99 5.16 11.05
CA GLY A 82 7.62 6.33 11.86
C GLY A 82 6.16 6.32 12.34
N ARG A 83 5.29 5.58 11.66
CA ARG A 83 3.88 5.34 12.05
C ARG A 83 3.68 4.04 12.84
N GLY A 84 4.77 3.38 13.23
CA GLY A 84 4.75 2.16 14.05
C GLY A 84 4.50 0.87 13.28
N TYR A 85 4.65 0.87 11.95
CA TYR A 85 4.61 -0.35 11.14
C TYR A 85 5.98 -1.04 11.10
N ARG A 86 5.97 -2.37 10.93
CA ARG A 86 7.15 -3.20 10.71
C ARG A 86 7.14 -3.68 9.26
N VAL A 87 8.10 -3.20 8.48
CA VAL A 87 8.17 -3.45 7.03
C VAL A 87 9.04 -4.67 6.71
N HIS A 88 8.40 -5.70 6.14
CA HIS A 88 9.02 -6.94 5.69
C HIS A 88 9.13 -6.92 4.17
N VAL A 89 10.36 -6.76 3.65
CA VAL A 89 10.60 -6.82 2.21
C VAL A 89 10.95 -8.26 1.82
N VAL A 90 10.13 -8.86 0.96
CA VAL A 90 10.26 -10.24 0.51
C VAL A 90 10.55 -10.27 -1.00
N PRO A 91 11.62 -10.93 -1.47
CA PRO A 91 11.90 -11.00 -2.91
C PRO A 91 10.81 -11.74 -3.68
N LEU A 92 10.04 -11.02 -4.49
CA LEU A 92 8.96 -11.57 -5.34
C LEU A 92 9.22 -11.34 -6.84
N GLY A 93 10.48 -11.19 -7.24
CA GLY A 93 10.87 -10.77 -8.59
C GLY A 93 10.30 -11.64 -9.73
N SER A 94 10.09 -12.94 -9.51
CA SER A 94 9.46 -13.81 -10.52
C SER A 94 7.98 -13.50 -10.75
N PHE A 95 7.26 -13.04 -9.73
CA PHE A 95 5.85 -12.63 -9.84
C PHE A 95 5.73 -11.20 -10.35
N ASN A 96 6.65 -10.29 -9.97
CA ASN A 96 6.70 -8.93 -10.50
C ASN A 96 6.80 -8.91 -12.02
N ARG A 97 7.56 -9.85 -12.62
CA ARG A 97 7.65 -9.99 -14.09
C ARG A 97 6.33 -10.37 -14.75
N SER A 98 5.38 -10.93 -13.99
CA SER A 98 4.01 -11.23 -14.41
C SER A 98 3.01 -10.14 -14.01
N GLY A 99 3.46 -9.02 -13.43
CA GLY A 99 2.65 -7.87 -13.05
C GLY A 99 1.99 -7.91 -11.66
N GLY A 100 2.36 -8.86 -10.78
CA GLY A 100 1.78 -8.96 -9.43
C GLY A 100 2.81 -9.16 -8.33
N ALA A 101 2.47 -8.76 -7.10
CA ALA A 101 3.32 -8.92 -5.92
C ALA A 101 2.55 -9.50 -4.72
N ALA A 102 2.86 -9.06 -3.49
CA ALA A 102 2.39 -9.71 -2.27
C ALA A 102 0.86 -9.77 -2.19
N TYR A 103 0.16 -8.68 -2.51
CA TYR A 103 -1.30 -8.66 -2.43
C TYR A 103 -1.94 -9.59 -3.46
N CYS A 104 -1.48 -9.55 -4.72
CA CYS A 104 -2.00 -10.41 -5.80
C CYS A 104 -1.87 -11.92 -5.50
N LEU A 105 -0.94 -12.31 -4.62
CA LEU A 105 -0.71 -13.70 -4.22
C LEU A 105 -1.55 -14.13 -2.99
N THR A 106 -2.42 -13.25 -2.52
CA THR A 106 -3.21 -13.49 -1.30
C THR A 106 -4.68 -13.14 -1.52
N LEU A 107 -5.54 -13.81 -0.75
CA LEU A 107 -6.94 -13.45 -0.62
C LEU A 107 -7.31 -13.53 0.85
N ARG A 108 -7.69 -12.39 1.44
CA ARG A 108 -8.15 -12.33 2.82
C ARG A 108 -9.60 -12.81 2.88
N LEU A 109 -9.85 -13.95 3.53
CA LEU A 109 -11.17 -14.61 3.52
C LEU A 109 -12.10 -14.15 4.64
N ASP A 110 -11.55 -13.64 5.75
CA ASP A 110 -12.35 -13.17 6.90
C ASP A 110 -12.98 -11.79 6.67
N ASN A 111 -12.45 -11.00 5.72
CA ASN A 111 -12.81 -9.60 5.47
C ASN A 111 -12.86 -8.73 6.74
N VAL A 112 -12.05 -9.06 7.75
CA VAL A 112 -12.00 -8.31 9.01
C VAL A 112 -10.79 -7.39 9.00
N SER A 113 -11.01 -6.08 9.11
CA SER A 113 -9.95 -5.12 9.45
C SER A 113 -10.02 -4.86 10.95
N ALA A 114 -9.09 -5.45 11.73
CA ALA A 114 -8.96 -5.11 13.14
C ALA A 114 -8.11 -3.84 13.26
N ALA A 115 -8.69 -2.77 13.79
CA ALA A 115 -7.89 -1.66 14.28
C ALA A 115 -7.00 -2.23 15.39
N GLY A 116 -5.69 -2.30 15.16
CA GLY A 116 -4.77 -2.68 16.22
C GLY A 116 -5.01 -1.74 17.39
N SER A 117 -5.28 -2.28 18.59
CA SER A 117 -5.28 -1.48 19.81
C SER A 117 -4.05 -0.58 19.81
N PRO A 118 -4.17 0.70 20.18
CA PRO A 118 -2.99 1.53 20.35
C PRO A 118 -2.04 0.77 21.28
N VAL A 119 -0.85 0.44 20.78
CA VAL A 119 0.23 -0.05 21.63
C VAL A 119 0.44 1.07 22.64
N ASP A 120 0.33 0.74 23.93
CA ASP A 120 0.42 1.68 25.04
C ASP A 120 1.61 2.65 24.86
N ALA A 121 1.36 3.90 25.25
CA ALA A 121 2.26 5.06 25.18
C ALA A 121 3.62 4.84 25.87
#